data_AF-A0A504U657-F1
#
_entry.id   AF-A0A504U657-F1
#
_cell.length_a   1.000
_cell.length_b   1.000
_cell.length_c   1.000
_cell.angle_alpha   90.00
_cell.angle_beta   90.00
_cell.angle_gamma   90.00
#
_symmetry.space_group_name_H-M   'P 1'
#
loop_
_entity.id
_entity.type
_entity.pdbx_description
1 polymer ?
#
loop_
_entity_poly.entity_id
_entity_poly.type
_entity_poly.pdbx_seq_one_letter_code
_entity_poly.pdbx_strand_id
1 'polypeptide(L)' 'MFTPIRKLARALRVPSAAEREMSYLNGARDLVDLEYRQREIDRGVFRRGF' A
#
# COMPACT_ATOMS: atom_id res chain seq x y z
N MET A 1 19.95 5.15 -26.31
CA MET A 1 20.62 5.44 -25.03
C MET A 1 19.68 6.23 -24.12
N PHE A 2 18.85 5.55 -23.31
CA PHE A 2 17.92 6.17 -22.33
C PHE A 2 17.72 5.30 -21.08
N THR A 3 18.64 4.37 -20.82
CA THR A 3 18.61 3.43 -19.70
C THR A 3 18.63 4.06 -18.30
N PRO A 4 19.33 5.16 -18.01
CA PRO A 4 19.34 5.71 -16.64
C PRO A 4 17.99 6.33 -16.24
N ILE A 5 17.27 6.96 -17.17
CA ILE A 5 15.96 7.58 -16.91
C ILE A 5 14.91 6.52 -16.53
N ARG A 6 14.94 5.35 -17.18
CA ARG A 6 14.06 4.22 -16.85
C ARG A 6 14.30 3.65 -15.45
N LYS A 7 15.55 3.70 -14.96
CA LYS A 7 15.90 3.26 -13.60
C LYS A 7 15.39 4.24 -12.54
N LEU A 8 15.53 5.55 -12.76
CA LEU A 8 14.97 6.57 -11.86
C LEU A 8 13.44 6.52 -11.81
N ALA A 9 12.76 6.37 -12.94
CA ALA A 9 11.30 6.27 -12.98
C ALA A 9 10.75 5.07 -12.20
N ARG A 10 11.51 3.96 -12.15
CA ARG A 10 11.14 2.76 -11.39
C ARG A 10 11.36 2.91 -9.89
N ALA A 11 12.32 3.75 -9.47
CA ALA A 11 12.56 4.07 -8.08
C ALA A 11 11.51 5.06 -7.51
N LEU A 12 10.90 5.90 -8.35
CA LEU A 12 9.82 6.83 -7.99
C LEU A 12 8.41 6.24 -8.17
N ARG A 13 8.29 4.91 -8.18
CA ARG A 13 6.99 4.25 -8.38
C ARG A 13 6.07 4.58 -7.21
N VAL A 14 4.89 5.11 -7.53
CA VAL A 14 3.82 5.32 -6.55
C VAL A 14 3.42 3.96 -5.96
N PRO A 15 3.34 3.81 -4.62
CA PRO A 15 2.89 2.58 -3.99
C PRO A 15 1.50 2.18 -4.51
N SER A 16 1.40 0.95 -4.97
CA SER A 16 0.15 0.32 -5.38
C SER A 16 -0.81 0.17 -4.19
N ALA A 17 -2.10 -0.02 -4.47
CA ALA A 17 -3.10 -0.25 -3.42
C ALA A 17 -2.72 -1.42 -2.50
N ALA A 18 -2.24 -2.53 -3.07
CA ALA A 18 -1.79 -3.69 -2.29
C ALA A 18 -0.59 -3.38 -1.38
N GLU A 19 0.36 -2.55 -1.82
CA GLU A 19 1.50 -2.13 -0.98
C GLU A 19 1.04 -1.24 0.18
N ARG A 20 0.04 -0.39 -0.05
CA ARG A 20 -0.57 0.44 0.98
C ARG A 20 -1.35 -0.40 1.99
N GLU A 21 -2.13 -1.37 1.51
CA GLU A 21 -2.86 -2.34 2.35
C GLU A 21 -1.90 -3.13 3.25
N MET A 22 -0.82 -3.67 2.68
CA MET A 22 0.20 -4.39 3.45
C MET A 22 0.90 -3.50 4.48
N SER A 23 1.27 -2.27 4.11
CA SER A 23 1.84 -1.30 5.06
C SER A 23 0.87 -1.00 6.21
N TYR A 24 -0.42 -0.89 5.88
CA TYR A 24 -1.47 -0.61 6.85
C TYR A 24 -1.66 -1.76 7.85
N LEU A 25 -1.69 -3.00 7.38
CA LEU A 25 -1.75 -4.19 8.26
C LEU A 25 -0.48 -4.35 9.10
N ASN A 26 0.69 -4.09 8.52
CA ASN A 26 1.97 -4.17 9.24
C ASN A 26 2.11 -3.14 10.36
N GLY A 27 1.30 -2.08 10.35
CA GLY A 27 1.25 -1.10 11.44
C GLY A 27 0.36 -1.53 12.62
N ALA A 28 -0.25 -2.72 12.58
CA ALA A 28 -1.11 -3.20 13.66
C ALA A 28 -0.33 -3.43 14.96
N ARG A 29 -0.86 -2.97 16.08
CA ARG A 29 -0.20 -3.10 17.39
C ARG A 29 -0.55 -4.38 18.13
N ASP A 30 -1.75 -4.90 17.88
CA ASP A 30 -2.28 -6.12 18.50
C ASP A 30 -3.26 -6.83 17.54
N LEU A 31 -3.79 -7.98 17.96
CA LEU A 31 -4.69 -8.78 17.15
C LEU A 31 -6.04 -8.11 16.87
N VAL A 32 -6.52 -7.27 17.78
CA VAL A 32 -7.80 -6.56 17.63
C VAL A 32 -7.64 -5.44 16.61
N ASP A 33 -6.54 -4.69 16.67
CA ASP A 33 -6.16 -3.68 15.69
C ASP A 33 -5.94 -4.32 14.31
N LEU A 34 -5.27 -5.48 14.23
CA LEU A 34 -5.09 -6.21 12.98
C LEU A 34 -6.43 -6.60 12.34
N GLU A 35 -7.36 -7.16 13.12
CA GLU A 35 -8.68 -7.53 12.64
C GLU A 35 -9.48 -6.29 12.20
N TYR A 36 -9.43 -5.22 12.98
CA TYR A 36 -10.09 -3.96 12.64
C TYR A 36 -9.60 -3.41 11.31
N ARG A 37 -8.29 -3.34 11.12
CA ARG A 37 -7.65 -2.87 9.88
C ARG A 37 -7.97 -3.78 8.69
N GLN A 38 -8.02 -5.10 8.90
CA GLN A 38 -8.43 -6.04 7.86
C GLN A 38 -9.87 -5.76 7.39
N ARG A 39 -10.80 -5.52 8.33
CA ARG A 39 -12.19 -5.16 8.00
C ARG A 39 -12.27 -3.84 7.25
N GLU A 40 -11.39 -2.88 7.52
CA GLU A 40 -11.32 -1.61 6.79
C GLU A 40 -10.81 -1.79 5.34
N ILE A 41 -9.84 -2.67 5.13
CA ILE A 41 -9.40 -3.06 3.78
C ILE A 41 -10.54 -3.74 3.01
N ASP A 42 -11.27 -4.64 3.67
CA ASP A 42 -12.42 -5.34 3.08
C ASP A 42 -13.54 -4.36 2.70
N ARG A 43 -13.75 -3.31 3.50
CA ARG A 43 -14.66 -2.18 3.21
C ARG A 43 -14.18 -1.27 2.07
N GLY A 44 -12.97 -1.48 1.57
CA GLY A 44 -12.43 -0.78 0.41
C GLY A 44 -11.88 0.61 0.73
N VAL A 45 -11.33 0.81 1.93
CA VAL A 45 -10.63 2.06 2.30
C VAL A 45 -9.57 2.46 1.27
N PHE A 46 -8.85 1.48 0.69
CA PHE A 46 -7.84 1.70 -0.34
C PHE A 46 -8.37 1.66 -1.79
N ARG A 47 -9.66 1.38 -1.97
CA ARG A 47 -10.34 1.33 -3.28
C ARG A 47 -11.04 2.64 -3.64
N ARG A 48 -11.20 3.57 -2.69
CA ARG A 48 -11.96 4.82 -2.84
C ARG A 48 -11.14 6.08 -3.15
N GLY A 49 -9.83 5.99 -3.39
CA GLY A 49 -9.00 7.17 -3.69
C GLY A 49 -7.95 6.92 -4.75
N PHE A 50 -8.04 7.68 -5.85
CA PHE A 50 -6.90 8.04 -6.68
C PHE A 50 -6.07 9.11 -5.96
#